data_AF-A0A950LID5-F1
#
_entry.id   AF-A0A950LID5-F1
#
_cell.length_a   1.000
_cell.length_b   1.000
_cell.length_c   1.000
_cell.angle_alpha   90.00
_cell.angle_beta   90.00
_cell.angle_gamma   90.00
#
_symmetry.space_group_name_H-M   'P 1'
#
loop_
_entity.id
_entity.type
_entity.pdbx_description
1 polymer ?
#
loop_
_entity_poly.entity_id
_entity_poly.type
_entity_poly.pdbx_seq_one_letter_code
_entity_poly.pdbx_strand_id
1 'polypeptide(L)' 'MSDVHRGALGIEDGATLQGAAEAALGMRVPIVLVLSTSGADVSDGVAALHAWGQAARALAACSGVVPFLTVVTGP' A
#
# COMPACT_ATOMS: atom_id res chain seq x y z
N MET A 1 24.92 -5.00 1.42
CA MET A 1 24.23 -4.62 2.67
C MET A 1 22.85 -5.25 2.58
N SER A 2 22.50 -6.05 3.57
CA SER A 2 21.56 -7.17 3.51
C SER A 2 20.13 -6.84 3.11
N ASP A 3 19.64 -7.66 2.20
CA ASP A 3 18.34 -7.75 1.51
C ASP A 3 17.23 -8.26 2.46
N VAL A 4 17.00 -7.56 3.58
CA VAL A 4 16.20 -8.12 4.71
C VAL A 4 14.69 -8.06 4.48
N HIS A 5 14.18 -7.24 3.56
CA HIS A 5 12.77 -7.24 3.19
C HIS A 5 12.67 -7.00 1.68
N ARG A 6 12.65 -8.05 0.84
CA ARG A 6 12.53 -7.96 -0.63
C ARG A 6 11.18 -7.33 -1.06
N GLY A 7 10.94 -6.09 -0.70
CA GLY A 7 9.66 -5.41 -0.90
C GLY A 7 8.50 -5.96 -0.08
N ALA A 8 8.72 -6.79 0.94
CA ALA A 8 7.62 -7.29 1.78
C ALA A 8 6.93 -6.12 2.53
N LEU A 9 5.61 -6.05 2.46
CA LEU A 9 4.81 -4.99 3.09
C LEU A 9 4.61 -5.32 4.57
N GLY A 10 5.27 -4.56 5.42
CA GLY A 10 5.10 -4.61 6.86
C GLY A 10 3.88 -3.84 7.34
N ILE A 11 3.70 -3.81 8.67
CA ILE A 11 2.61 -3.08 9.33
C ILE A 11 2.68 -1.58 9.00
N GLU A 12 3.87 -0.99 9.04
CA GLU A 12 4.09 0.44 8.80
C GLU A 12 3.83 0.84 7.35
N ASP A 13 4.13 -0.04 6.38
CA ASP A 13 3.84 0.20 4.96
C ASP A 13 2.33 0.25 4.72
N GLY A 14 1.57 -0.69 5.31
CA GLY A 14 0.11 -0.69 5.23
C GLY A 14 -0.51 0.60 5.80
N ALA A 15 -0.05 1.04 6.97
CA ALA A 15 -0.51 2.29 7.59
C ALA A 15 -0.19 3.51 6.72
N THR A 16 1.01 3.55 6.11
CA THR A 16 1.43 4.62 5.21
C THR A 16 0.56 4.68 3.96
N LEU A 17 0.29 3.52 3.33
CA LEU A 17 -0.58 3.44 2.16
C LEU A 17 -2.03 3.84 2.46
N GLN A 18 -2.55 3.42 3.62
CA GLN A 18 -3.88 3.83 4.08
C GLN A 18 -3.96 5.36 4.24
N GLY A 19 -3.01 5.96 4.96
CA GLY A 19 -2.99 7.41 5.18
C GLY A 19 -2.86 8.20 3.88
N ALA A 20 -2.05 7.72 2.94
CA ALA A 20 -1.91 8.33 1.61
C ALA A 20 -3.23 8.29 0.82
N ALA A 21 -3.94 7.16 0.85
CA ALA A 21 -5.22 7.00 0.17
C ALA A 21 -6.30 7.92 0.78
N GLU A 22 -6.40 7.97 2.11
CA GLU A 22 -7.33 8.84 2.83
C GLU A 22 -7.05 10.33 2.54
N ALA A 23 -5.77 10.73 2.54
CA ALA A 23 -5.36 12.08 2.20
C ALA A 23 -5.71 12.44 0.75
N ALA A 24 -5.41 11.56 -0.20
CA ALA A 24 -5.72 11.78 -1.61
C ALA A 24 -7.22 11.91 -1.85
N LEU A 25 -8.03 11.07 -1.20
CA LEU A 25 -9.49 11.14 -1.25
C LEU A 25 -10.03 12.45 -0.66
N GLY A 26 -9.52 12.86 0.50
CA GLY A 26 -9.91 14.10 1.18
C GLY A 26 -9.56 15.36 0.38
N MET A 27 -8.39 15.38 -0.25
CA MET A 27 -7.92 16.51 -1.07
C MET A 27 -8.39 16.45 -2.53
N ARG A 28 -9.01 15.35 -2.96
CA ARG A 28 -9.40 15.10 -4.37
C ARG A 28 -8.24 15.18 -5.35
N VAL A 29 -7.09 14.62 -4.97
CA VAL A 29 -5.89 14.56 -5.81
C VAL A 29 -5.62 13.14 -6.31
N PRO A 30 -4.92 12.97 -7.45
CA PRO A 30 -4.55 11.67 -7.96
C PRO A 30 -3.66 10.85 -7.01
N ILE A 31 -3.80 9.53 -7.06
CA ILE A 31 -2.86 8.58 -6.45
C ILE A 31 -1.95 8.04 -7.54
N VAL A 32 -0.63 8.09 -7.27
CA VAL A 32 0.38 7.38 -8.07
C VAL A 32 1.10 6.42 -7.14
N LEU A 33 0.88 5.13 -7.33
CA LEU A 33 1.43 4.06 -6.52
C LEU A 33 2.53 3.33 -7.30
N VAL A 34 3.79 3.45 -6.86
CA VAL A 34 4.92 2.75 -7.47
C VAL A 34 5.33 1.59 -6.55
N LEU A 35 5.37 0.38 -7.10
CA LEU A 35 5.46 -0.86 -6.32
C LEU A 35 6.58 -1.78 -6.82
N SER A 36 7.39 -2.26 -5.89
CA SER A 36 8.17 -3.50 -6.00
C SER A 36 7.96 -4.23 -4.68
N THR A 37 7.08 -5.23 -4.67
CA THR A 37 6.67 -5.91 -3.44
C THR A 37 6.31 -7.37 -3.61
N SER A 38 6.79 -8.20 -2.67
CA SER A 38 6.48 -9.62 -2.60
C SER A 38 5.15 -9.90 -1.87
N GLY A 39 4.39 -8.87 -1.49
CA GLY A 39 3.18 -8.96 -0.69
C GLY A 39 3.42 -8.74 0.81
N ALA A 40 2.42 -9.04 1.64
CA ALA A 40 2.50 -8.86 3.10
C ALA A 40 3.66 -9.68 3.71
N ASP A 41 4.40 -9.07 4.64
CA ASP A 41 5.52 -9.74 5.30
C ASP A 41 5.03 -10.92 6.17
N VAL A 42 5.53 -12.11 5.84
CA VAL A 42 5.19 -13.35 6.52
C VAL A 42 5.77 -13.40 7.95
N SER A 43 6.86 -12.66 8.20
CA SER A 43 7.50 -12.55 9.52
C SER A 43 6.58 -11.87 10.54
N ASP A 44 5.85 -10.85 10.09
CA ASP A 44 4.83 -10.12 10.86
C ASP A 44 3.45 -10.83 10.85
N GLY A 45 3.32 -11.88 10.03
CA GLY A 45 2.17 -12.77 9.99
C GLY A 45 0.84 -12.06 9.76
N VAL A 46 -0.16 -12.36 10.59
CA VAL A 46 -1.53 -11.83 10.44
C VAL A 46 -1.59 -10.31 10.60
N ALA A 47 -0.66 -9.71 11.34
CA ALA A 47 -0.65 -8.26 11.55
C ALA A 47 -0.32 -7.52 10.25
N ALA A 48 0.71 -7.95 9.51
CA ALA A 48 1.02 -7.40 8.19
C ALA A 48 -0.12 -7.62 7.19
N LEU A 49 -0.74 -8.81 7.19
CA LEU A 49 -1.90 -9.07 6.34
C LEU A 49 -3.08 -8.15 6.66
N HIS A 50 -3.35 -7.91 7.94
CA HIS A 50 -4.40 -6.98 8.37
C HIS A 50 -4.09 -5.55 7.93
N ALA A 51 -2.86 -5.08 8.13
CA ALA A 51 -2.42 -3.75 7.70
C ALA A 51 -2.57 -3.57 6.18
N TRP A 52 -2.16 -4.57 5.38
CA TRP A 52 -2.41 -4.57 3.95
C TRP A 52 -3.91 -4.54 3.61
N GLY A 53 -4.74 -5.29 4.33
CA GLY A 53 -6.19 -5.26 4.15
C GLY A 53 -6.80 -3.87 4.37
N GLN A 54 -6.33 -3.13 5.37
CA GLN A 54 -6.77 -1.74 5.61
C GLN A 54 -6.32 -0.81 4.49
N ALA A 55 -5.07 -0.92 4.06
CA ALA A 55 -4.54 -0.17 2.92
C ALA A 55 -5.35 -0.44 1.65
N ALA A 56 -5.58 -1.70 1.31
CA ALA A 56 -6.36 -2.12 0.15
C ALA A 56 -7.79 -1.59 0.19
N ARG A 57 -8.43 -1.59 1.37
CA ARG A 57 -9.76 -1.00 1.57
C ARG A 57 -9.76 0.51 1.30
N ALA A 58 -8.78 1.24 1.81
CA ALA A 58 -8.67 2.68 1.60
C ALA A 58 -8.40 3.03 0.13
N LEU A 59 -7.52 2.27 -0.55
CA LEU A 59 -7.28 2.40 -1.98
C LEU A 59 -8.55 2.10 -2.79
N ALA A 60 -9.32 1.08 -2.43
CA ALA A 60 -10.59 0.77 -3.09
C ALA A 60 -11.62 1.89 -2.92
N ALA A 61 -11.65 2.58 -1.77
CA ALA A 61 -12.51 3.74 -1.56
C ALA A 61 -12.19 4.94 -2.47
N CYS A 62 -10.99 4.99 -3.05
CA CYS A 62 -10.59 5.99 -4.03
C CYS A 62 -11.14 5.70 -5.44
N SER A 63 -11.58 4.48 -5.71
CA SER A 63 -12.05 4.04 -7.02
C SER A 63 -13.25 4.86 -7.50
N GLY A 64 -13.14 5.42 -8.71
CA GLY A 64 -14.18 6.29 -9.29
C GLY A 64 -14.29 7.68 -8.66
N VAL A 65 -13.47 8.01 -7.66
CA VAL A 65 -13.50 9.31 -6.98
C VAL A 65 -12.28 10.16 -7.34
N VAL A 66 -11.08 9.57 -7.35
CA VAL A 66 -9.84 10.23 -7.77
C VAL A 66 -9.12 9.40 -8.83
N PRO A 67 -8.34 10.01 -9.73
CA PRO A 67 -7.52 9.25 -10.68
C PRO A 67 -6.52 8.36 -9.94
N PHE A 68 -6.39 7.10 -10.38
CA PHE A 68 -5.56 6.11 -9.73
C PHE A 68 -4.62 5.46 -10.75
N LEU A 69 -3.31 5.55 -10.51
CA LEU A 69 -2.27 4.95 -11.34
C LEU A 69 -1.39 4.05 -10.48
N THR A 70 -1.15 2.82 -10.95
CA THR A 70 -0.16 1.92 -10.35
C THR A 70 0.95 1.61 -11.35
N VAL A 71 2.20 1.71 -10.90
CA VAL A 71 3.41 1.35 -11.66
C VAL A 71 4.12 0.23 -10.92
N VAL A 72 4.21 -0.94 -11.53
CA VAL A 72 4.91 -2.09 -10.94
C VAL A 72 6.30 -2.19 -11.56
N THR A 73 7.34 -2.03 -10.74
CA THR A 73 8.75 -2.01 -11.17
C THR A 73 9.48 -3.30 -10.83
N GLY A 74 8.86 -4.22 -10.09
CA GLY A 74 9.42 -5.50 -9.71
C GLY A 74 8.51 -6.28 -8.75
N PRO A 75 8.94 -7.48 -8.33
CA PRO A 75 8.35 -8.21 -7.22
C PRO A 75 8.85 -7.69 -5.87
#